data_AF-A0A5J4T2X1-F1
#
_entry.id   AF-A0A5J4T2X1-F1
#
_cell.length_a   1.000
_cell.length_b   1.000
_cell.length_c   1.000
_cell.angle_alpha   90.00
_cell.angle_beta   90.00
_cell.angle_gamma   90.00
#
_symmetry.space_group_name_H-M   'P 1'
#
loop_
_entity.id
_entity.type
_entity.pdbx_description
1 polymer ?
#
loop_
_entity_poly.entity_id
_entity_poly.type
_entity_poly.pdbx_seq_one_letter_code
_entity_poly.pdbx_strand_id
1 'polypeptide(L)'
;MITTFPLGSYRGRIENMAAYVRCGKQVFRSINNRPANPRTFLQMRQRTKLSNILSAYRILSPFVRESYQTRPPSLTAYNVFVKNNLKATEVFLDKGEALAEACVVDEFNISEGTLPTIETTVSGNRLVTSLQLPAGFSIDETTTLGEVSSCLVGCNASLRYGDKLSILYLMQVRPQREINFYMPHAELKLYEFVLEGDSRIPFYTLVDEHLFRAKNGYVCTDEQVGEGAVGYVHSRKTKRCTEYSTQSLVLLPGTVLCRTYSSIEKSYEAAASYGAKERVRVESGKLKVESEELKREKVTAVKAERVRKVKTKGGKGSKKIKKKIKGNRKGYRLKAHSTLASTKRSDNRGKRVNHSPSG
;
A
#
# COMPACT_ATOMS: atom_id res chain seq x y z
N MET A 1 3.91 -18.28 -46.58
CA MET A 1 2.86 -17.43 -46.02
C MET A 1 3.27 -15.99 -46.30
N ILE A 2 2.60 -15.30 -47.21
CA ILE A 2 2.91 -13.91 -47.56
C ILE A 2 2.15 -13.03 -46.57
N THR A 3 2.87 -12.42 -45.62
CA THR A 3 2.29 -11.43 -44.70
C THR A 3 2.17 -10.11 -45.45
N THR A 4 1.00 -9.85 -46.02
CA THR A 4 0.69 -8.58 -46.69
C THR A 4 0.51 -7.51 -45.62
N PHE A 5 1.45 -6.57 -45.53
CA PHE A 5 1.30 -5.43 -44.63
C PHE A 5 0.36 -4.41 -45.28
N PRO A 6 -0.70 -3.96 -44.57
CA PRO A 6 -1.57 -2.93 -45.11
C PRO A 6 -0.76 -1.66 -45.36
N LEU A 7 -0.88 -1.11 -46.57
CA LEU A 7 -0.32 0.20 -46.93
C LEU A 7 -1.16 1.28 -46.22
N GLY A 8 -0.55 2.00 -45.28
CA GLY A 8 -1.19 3.07 -44.51
C GLY A 8 -1.02 2.94 -42.99
N SER A 9 -1.59 3.88 -42.23
CA SER A 9 -1.62 3.82 -40.77
C SER A 9 -2.72 2.84 -40.32
N TYR A 10 -2.30 1.70 -39.78
CA TYR A 10 -3.22 0.65 -39.35
C TYR A 10 -3.36 0.63 -37.82
N ARG A 11 -4.59 0.76 -37.32
CA ARG A 11 -4.93 0.60 -35.89
C ARG A 11 -5.86 -0.59 -35.74
N GLY A 12 -5.46 -1.58 -34.96
CA GLY A 12 -6.29 -2.75 -34.73
C GLY A 12 -5.50 -3.96 -34.28
N ARG A 13 -6.18 -5.10 -34.26
CA ARG A 13 -5.61 -6.39 -33.89
C ARG A 13 -5.63 -7.31 -35.11
N ILE A 14 -4.47 -7.86 -35.46
CA ILE A 14 -4.33 -8.91 -36.45
C ILE A 14 -3.82 -10.13 -35.69
N GLU A 15 -4.68 -11.12 -35.48
CA GLU A 15 -4.35 -12.34 -34.73
C GLU A 15 -3.70 -12.08 -33.35
N ASN A 16 -2.41 -12.42 -33.22
CA ASN A 16 -1.56 -12.23 -32.07
C ASN A 16 -0.71 -10.96 -32.17
N MET A 17 -1.06 -9.99 -33.01
CA MET A 17 -0.38 -8.72 -33.16
C MET A 17 -1.35 -7.56 -32.93
N ALA A 18 -0.95 -6.62 -32.07
CA ALA A 18 -1.59 -5.32 -31.96
C ALA A 18 -0.80 -4.32 -32.81
N ALA A 19 -1.51 -3.57 -33.64
CA ALA A 19 -0.94 -2.56 -34.49
C ALA A 19 -1.52 -1.20 -34.10
N TYR A 20 -0.66 -0.21 -33.86
CA TYR A 20 -1.07 1.15 -33.54
C TYR A 20 0.02 2.15 -33.91
N VAL A 21 -0.37 3.41 -34.09
CA VAL A 21 0.57 4.49 -34.38
C VAL A 21 1.01 5.15 -33.07
N ARG A 22 2.32 5.25 -32.85
CA ARG A 22 2.93 5.98 -31.73
C ARG A 22 3.99 6.94 -32.26
N CYS A 23 3.82 8.23 -31.99
CA CYS A 23 4.73 9.29 -32.46
C CYS A 23 4.97 9.25 -33.99
N GLY A 24 3.90 9.09 -34.78
CA GLY A 24 3.98 9.00 -36.24
C GLY A 24 4.56 7.69 -36.79
N LYS A 25 5.03 6.77 -35.93
CA LYS A 25 5.56 5.47 -36.32
C LYS A 25 4.51 4.37 -36.15
N GLN A 26 4.37 3.52 -37.16
CA GLN A 26 3.58 2.30 -37.08
C GLN A 26 4.30 1.32 -36.15
N VAL A 27 3.64 0.92 -35.05
CA VAL A 27 4.16 -0.04 -34.08
C VAL A 27 3.34 -1.32 -34.17
N PHE A 28 4.03 -2.44 -34.37
CA PHE A 28 3.45 -3.78 -34.27
C PHE A 28 4.00 -4.45 -33.02
N ARG A 29 3.11 -4.92 -32.14
CA ARG A 29 3.47 -5.61 -30.90
C ARG A 29 2.83 -6.99 -30.91
N SER A 30 3.63 -8.03 -30.72
CA SER A 30 3.09 -9.37 -30.47
C SER A 30 2.38 -9.41 -29.10
N ILE A 31 1.15 -9.90 -29.13
CA ILE A 31 0.30 -10.20 -27.99
C ILE A 31 0.58 -11.64 -27.60
N ASN A 32 1.15 -11.83 -26.41
CA ASN A 32 1.23 -13.16 -25.83
C ASN A 32 -0.18 -13.56 -25.34
N ASN A 33 -0.84 -14.45 -26.07
CA ASN A 33 -2.18 -14.94 -25.73
C ASN A 33 -2.19 -15.93 -24.55
N ARG A 34 -1.02 -16.43 -24.14
CA ARG A 34 -0.87 -17.36 -23.00
C ARG A 34 0.36 -16.96 -22.18
N PRO A 35 0.33 -15.79 -21.51
CA PRO A 35 1.46 -15.36 -20.70
C PRO A 35 1.69 -16.37 -19.57
N ALA A 36 2.94 -16.78 -19.40
CA ALA A 36 3.33 -17.59 -18.25
C ALA A 36 2.98 -16.81 -16.98
N ASN A 37 2.17 -17.40 -16.11
CA ASN A 37 1.80 -16.84 -14.81
C ASN A 37 2.43 -17.72 -13.72
N PRO A 38 3.74 -17.56 -13.43
CA PRO A 38 4.44 -18.50 -12.57
C PRO A 38 3.98 -18.48 -11.11
N ARG A 39 3.04 -17.59 -10.71
CA ARG A 39 2.45 -17.50 -9.37
C ARG A 39 3.51 -17.61 -8.27
N THR A 40 4.65 -16.97 -8.48
CA THR A 40 5.73 -16.98 -7.50
C THR A 40 5.30 -16.17 -6.28
N PHE A 41 5.91 -16.44 -5.13
CA PHE A 41 5.61 -15.71 -3.90
C PHE A 41 5.69 -14.19 -4.09
N LEU A 42 6.78 -13.68 -4.67
CA LEU A 42 6.96 -12.23 -4.91
C LEU A 42 5.88 -11.65 -5.83
N GLN A 43 5.47 -12.39 -6.87
CA GLN A 43 4.39 -11.94 -7.75
C GLN A 43 3.05 -11.93 -7.03
N MET A 44 2.78 -12.93 -6.19
CA MET A 44 1.53 -13.02 -5.46
C MET A 44 1.44 -11.98 -4.34
N ARG A 45 2.54 -11.72 -3.63
CA ARG A 45 2.66 -10.64 -2.65
C ARG A 45 2.33 -9.27 -3.25
N GLN A 46 2.80 -8.99 -4.47
CA GLN A 46 2.45 -7.72 -5.13
C GLN A 46 0.96 -7.67 -5.53
N ARG A 47 0.36 -8.81 -5.89
CA ARG A 47 -1.06 -8.88 -6.24
C ARG A 47 -1.99 -8.72 -5.04
N THR A 48 -1.61 -9.24 -3.87
CA THR A 48 -2.45 -9.19 -2.66
C THR A 48 -2.59 -7.78 -2.09
N LYS A 49 -1.64 -6.88 -2.38
CA LYS A 49 -1.75 -5.44 -2.06
C LYS A 49 -2.87 -4.74 -2.82
N LEU A 50 -3.08 -5.15 -4.07
CA LEU A 50 -3.96 -4.44 -5.00
C LEU A 50 -5.38 -4.38 -4.46
N SER A 51 -5.88 -5.48 -3.87
CA SER A 51 -7.23 -5.56 -3.35
C SER A 51 -7.54 -4.45 -2.34
N ASN A 52 -6.65 -4.19 -1.38
CA ASN A 52 -6.86 -3.13 -0.39
C ASN A 52 -6.92 -1.74 -1.04
N ILE A 53 -6.01 -1.47 -1.99
CA ILE A 53 -5.95 -0.21 -2.72
C ILE A 53 -7.22 0.01 -3.54
N LEU A 54 -7.78 -1.06 -4.12
CA LEU A 54 -9.04 -0.97 -4.86
C LEU A 54 -10.22 -0.69 -3.94
N SER A 55 -10.29 -1.34 -2.77
CA SER A 55 -11.31 -1.04 -1.76
C SER A 55 -11.22 0.42 -1.30
N ALA A 56 -10.02 0.89 -0.97
CA ALA A 56 -9.77 2.27 -0.59
C ALA A 56 -10.13 3.26 -1.71
N TYR A 57 -9.78 2.95 -2.97
CA TYR A 57 -10.15 3.78 -4.11
C TYR A 57 -11.67 3.91 -4.23
N ARG A 58 -12.45 2.84 -4.05
CA ARG A 58 -13.91 2.91 -4.16
C ARG A 58 -14.48 3.92 -3.17
N ILE A 59 -14.02 3.86 -1.93
CA ILE A 59 -14.40 4.77 -0.84
C ILE A 59 -13.95 6.21 -1.14
N LEU A 60 -12.70 6.40 -1.56
CA LEU A 60 -12.10 7.71 -1.80
C LEU A 60 -12.43 8.31 -3.18
N SER A 61 -13.05 7.54 -4.08
CA SER A 61 -13.28 7.95 -5.47
C SER A 61 -14.07 9.24 -5.65
N PRO A 62 -15.05 9.61 -4.79
CA PRO A 62 -15.73 10.90 -4.92
C PRO A 62 -14.77 12.10 -4.89
N PHE A 63 -13.71 12.02 -4.08
CA PHE A 63 -12.70 13.06 -3.98
C PHE A 63 -11.56 12.87 -5.01
N VAL A 64 -11.05 11.63 -5.11
CA VAL A 64 -9.85 11.31 -5.87
C VAL A 64 -9.98 11.57 -7.38
N ARG A 65 -11.19 11.52 -7.93
CA ARG A 65 -11.43 11.70 -9.37
C ARG A 65 -10.94 13.06 -9.89
N GLU A 66 -10.93 14.09 -9.04
CA GLU A 66 -10.60 15.46 -9.42
C GLU A 66 -9.29 15.96 -8.84
N SER A 67 -8.79 15.34 -7.76
CA SER A 67 -7.67 15.82 -6.95
C SER A 67 -6.26 15.56 -7.51
N TYR A 68 -6.15 14.84 -8.63
CA TYR A 68 -4.89 14.61 -9.34
C TYR A 68 -4.70 15.63 -10.46
N GLN A 69 -4.29 16.85 -10.10
CA GLN A 69 -4.11 17.98 -11.00
C GLN A 69 -2.99 17.73 -12.03
N THR A 70 -1.84 17.21 -11.60
CA THR A 70 -0.63 17.06 -12.42
C THR A 70 -0.59 15.76 -13.23
N ARG A 71 -1.72 15.03 -13.29
CA ARG A 71 -1.78 13.74 -14.00
C ARG A 71 -1.53 13.90 -15.50
N PRO A 72 -0.80 12.95 -16.13
CA PRO A 72 -0.69 12.91 -17.58
C PRO A 72 -2.08 12.72 -18.24
N PRO A 73 -2.37 13.37 -19.39
CA PRO A 73 -3.67 13.24 -20.07
C PRO A 73 -4.04 11.82 -20.48
N SER A 74 -3.06 10.93 -20.64
CA SER A 74 -3.26 9.52 -20.97
C SER A 74 -3.68 8.65 -19.77
N LEU A 75 -3.66 9.19 -18.56
CA LEU A 75 -3.96 8.45 -17.33
C LEU A 75 -5.22 8.98 -16.65
N THR A 76 -6.04 8.04 -16.17
CA THR A 76 -7.17 8.36 -15.29
C THR A 76 -6.66 8.63 -13.88
N ALA A 77 -7.43 9.38 -13.08
CA ALA A 77 -7.15 9.54 -11.65
C ALA A 77 -7.02 8.19 -10.93
N TYR A 78 -7.84 7.20 -11.31
CA TYR A 78 -7.72 5.81 -10.86
C TYR A 78 -6.33 5.23 -11.12
N ASN A 79 -5.80 5.36 -12.35
CA ASN A 79 -4.49 4.82 -12.70
C ASN A 79 -3.37 5.46 -11.87
N VAL A 80 -3.46 6.76 -11.61
CA VAL A 80 -2.48 7.49 -10.77
C VAL A 80 -2.59 7.04 -9.32
N PHE A 81 -3.80 7.01 -8.76
CA PHE A 81 -4.06 6.52 -7.42
C PHE A 81 -3.50 5.12 -7.19
N VAL A 82 -3.83 4.17 -8.06
CA VAL A 82 -3.34 2.79 -7.94
C VAL A 82 -1.82 2.75 -8.06
N LYS A 83 -1.23 3.48 -9.01
CA LYS A 83 0.23 3.51 -9.21
C LYS A 83 0.98 4.06 -7.99
N ASN A 84 0.49 5.14 -7.39
CA ASN A 84 1.14 5.79 -6.26
C ASN A 84 1.04 4.92 -5.01
N ASN A 85 -0.16 4.41 -4.73
CA ASN A 85 -0.42 3.64 -3.53
C ASN A 85 0.14 2.21 -3.61
N LEU A 86 0.25 1.59 -4.79
CA LEU A 86 0.84 0.25 -4.92
C LEU A 86 2.33 0.23 -4.53
N LYS A 87 3.03 1.36 -4.65
CA LYS A 87 4.43 1.49 -4.25
C LYS A 87 4.60 1.77 -2.76
N ALA A 88 3.67 2.52 -2.17
CA ALA A 88 3.77 3.01 -0.80
C ALA A 88 3.16 2.03 0.21
N THR A 89 1.99 1.46 -0.11
CA THR A 89 1.22 0.60 0.79
C THR A 89 1.80 -0.82 0.85
N GLU A 90 1.92 -1.32 2.08
CA GLU A 90 2.33 -2.70 2.39
C GLU A 90 1.20 -3.51 3.05
N VAL A 91 -0.06 -3.10 2.93
CA VAL A 91 -1.21 -3.87 3.44
C VAL A 91 -1.51 -5.05 2.51
N PHE A 92 -1.59 -6.26 3.06
CA PHE A 92 -1.91 -7.48 2.31
C PHE A 92 -3.27 -8.04 2.74
N LEU A 93 -4.15 -8.27 1.76
CA LEU A 93 -5.40 -8.98 1.97
C LEU A 93 -5.32 -10.38 1.38
N ASP A 94 -5.83 -11.36 2.13
CA ASP A 94 -6.06 -12.69 1.59
C ASP A 94 -7.22 -12.70 0.59
N LYS A 95 -7.45 -13.86 -0.02
CA LYS A 95 -8.47 -14.01 -1.06
C LYS A 95 -9.89 -13.85 -0.51
N GLY A 96 -10.15 -14.33 0.70
CA GLY A 96 -11.46 -14.20 1.35
C GLY A 96 -11.77 -12.75 1.71
N GLU A 97 -10.81 -12.08 2.34
CA GLU A 97 -10.88 -10.65 2.68
C GLU A 97 -11.10 -9.79 1.43
N ALA A 98 -10.37 -10.06 0.35
CA ALA A 98 -10.53 -9.33 -0.90
C ALA A 98 -11.89 -9.56 -1.57
N LEU A 99 -12.44 -10.78 -1.51
CA LEU A 99 -13.77 -11.10 -2.04
C LEU A 99 -14.88 -10.43 -1.23
N ALA A 100 -14.64 -10.24 0.07
CA ALA A 100 -15.52 -9.51 0.97
C ALA A 100 -15.33 -7.98 0.91
N GLU A 101 -14.50 -7.48 -0.02
CA GLU A 101 -14.21 -6.05 -0.18
C GLU A 101 -13.69 -5.39 1.10
N ALA A 102 -12.91 -6.15 1.87
CA ALA A 102 -12.26 -5.66 3.07
C ALA A 102 -11.38 -4.44 2.73
N CYS A 103 -11.30 -3.50 3.66
CA CYS A 103 -10.48 -2.31 3.57
C CYS A 103 -9.81 -2.05 4.92
N VAL A 104 -8.49 -2.11 4.91
CA VAL A 104 -7.65 -1.67 6.02
C VAL A 104 -7.09 -0.30 5.67
N VAL A 105 -7.30 0.65 6.58
CA VAL A 105 -6.85 2.02 6.42
C VAL A 105 -5.33 2.09 6.44
N ASP A 106 -4.76 2.87 5.53
CA ASP A 106 -3.32 3.11 5.40
C ASP A 106 -3.07 4.56 4.92
N GLU A 107 -1.79 4.95 4.80
CA GLU A 107 -1.33 6.27 4.34
C GLU A 107 -1.51 6.46 2.82
N PHE A 108 -2.75 6.43 2.35
CA PHE A 108 -3.05 6.57 0.94
C PHE A 108 -2.73 7.97 0.43
N ASN A 109 -1.99 8.08 -0.67
CA ASN A 109 -1.91 9.29 -1.47
C ASN A 109 -3.26 9.54 -2.13
N ILE A 110 -3.82 10.73 -1.90
CA ILE A 110 -5.18 11.11 -2.30
C ILE A 110 -5.22 12.29 -3.28
N SER A 111 -4.12 13.05 -3.41
CA SER A 111 -4.02 14.17 -4.34
C SER A 111 -2.57 14.40 -4.77
N GLU A 112 -2.40 14.95 -5.97
CA GLU A 112 -1.14 15.52 -6.45
C GLU A 112 -1.44 16.83 -7.18
N GLY A 113 -0.70 17.87 -6.82
CA GLY A 113 -0.87 19.18 -7.42
C GLY A 113 0.26 20.15 -7.08
N THR A 114 0.05 21.40 -7.45
CA THR A 114 1.07 22.45 -7.41
C THR A 114 1.00 23.34 -6.19
N LEU A 115 -0.10 23.28 -5.41
CA LEU A 115 -0.21 24.07 -4.18
C LEU A 115 0.67 23.47 -3.07
N PRO A 116 1.13 24.29 -2.11
CA PRO A 116 1.89 23.80 -0.97
C PRO A 116 1.13 22.70 -0.21
N THR A 117 1.85 21.62 0.11
CA THR A 117 1.33 20.52 0.93
C THR A 117 1.04 21.00 2.36
N ILE A 118 -0.04 20.51 2.95
CA ILE A 118 -0.30 20.69 4.38
C ILE A 118 0.41 19.54 5.09
N GLU A 119 1.58 19.84 5.64
CA GLU A 119 2.35 18.84 6.38
C GLU A 119 1.57 18.46 7.64
N THR A 120 1.52 17.17 7.95
CA THR A 120 0.82 16.65 9.12
C THR A 120 1.77 15.71 9.85
N THR A 121 2.02 16.00 11.12
CA THR A 121 2.96 15.25 11.96
C THR A 121 2.25 14.70 13.18
N VAL A 122 2.69 13.51 13.63
CA VAL A 122 2.21 12.94 14.88
C VAL A 122 2.93 13.61 16.04
N SER A 123 2.17 14.23 16.96
CA SER A 123 2.69 14.82 18.18
C SER A 123 1.90 14.30 19.38
N GLY A 124 2.51 13.37 20.12
CA GLY A 124 1.84 12.61 21.17
C GLY A 124 0.65 11.82 20.60
N ASN A 125 -0.54 12.05 21.16
CA ASN A 125 -1.78 11.39 20.75
C ASN A 125 -2.61 12.20 19.73
N ARG A 126 -2.00 13.19 19.07
CA ARG A 126 -2.69 14.07 18.12
C ARG A 126 -1.92 14.17 16.80
N LEU A 127 -2.63 14.52 15.74
CA LEU A 127 -2.02 15.01 14.51
C LEU A 127 -1.96 16.53 14.58
N VAL A 128 -0.80 17.11 14.29
CA VAL A 128 -0.58 18.55 14.20
C VAL A 128 -0.22 18.88 12.76
N THR A 129 -0.94 19.83 12.18
CA THR A 129 -0.73 20.26 10.80
C THR A 129 0.19 21.48 10.73
N SER A 130 0.70 21.79 9.54
CA SER A 130 1.43 23.03 9.27
C SER A 130 0.52 24.25 9.13
N LEU A 131 -0.81 24.11 9.22
CA LEU A 131 -1.74 25.24 9.18
C LEU A 131 -1.62 26.06 10.47
N GLN A 132 -1.24 27.32 10.33
CA GLN A 132 -1.03 28.24 11.43
C GLN A 132 -2.30 29.01 11.78
N LEU A 133 -2.45 29.31 13.06
CA LEU A 133 -3.48 30.18 13.64
C LEU A 133 -2.81 31.14 14.63
N PRO A 134 -3.44 32.28 14.96
CA PRO A 134 -2.91 33.20 15.97
C PRO A 134 -2.68 32.49 17.31
N ALA A 135 -1.61 32.88 18.01
CA ALA A 135 -1.32 32.33 19.33
C ALA A 135 -2.47 32.66 20.31
N GLY A 136 -2.97 31.64 21.02
CA GLY A 136 -4.09 31.79 21.94
C GLY A 136 -5.48 31.80 21.28
N PHE A 137 -5.56 31.71 19.95
CA PHE A 137 -6.84 31.52 19.28
C PHE A 137 -7.43 30.15 19.65
N SER A 138 -8.69 30.14 20.05
CA SER A 138 -9.49 28.94 20.31
C SER A 138 -10.74 29.00 19.45
N ILE A 139 -11.20 27.83 19.02
CA ILE A 139 -12.44 27.70 18.26
C ILE A 139 -13.47 27.05 19.19
N ASP A 140 -14.57 27.74 19.40
CA ASP A 140 -15.73 27.30 20.20
C ASP A 140 -17.01 27.29 19.34
N GLU A 141 -18.15 26.98 19.96
CA GLU A 141 -19.45 26.90 19.29
C GLU A 141 -19.91 28.24 18.69
N THR A 142 -19.41 29.37 19.19
CA THR A 142 -19.76 30.71 18.71
C THR A 142 -18.85 31.19 17.60
N THR A 143 -17.67 30.57 17.47
CA THR A 143 -16.66 30.94 16.48
C THR A 143 -17.18 30.67 15.07
N THR A 144 -17.12 31.70 14.23
CA THR A 144 -17.65 31.67 12.87
C THR A 144 -16.60 31.23 11.85
N LEU A 145 -17.06 30.76 10.69
CA LEU A 145 -16.19 30.50 9.54
C LEU A 145 -15.42 31.77 9.12
N GLY A 146 -16.03 32.96 9.23
CA GLY A 146 -15.40 34.25 8.96
C GLY A 146 -14.15 34.49 9.79
N GLU A 147 -14.24 34.24 11.10
CA GLU A 147 -13.13 34.40 12.05
C GLU A 147 -12.03 33.37 11.80
N VAL A 148 -12.39 32.09 11.61
CA VAL A 148 -11.42 31.03 11.29
C VAL A 148 -10.72 31.32 9.96
N SER A 149 -11.47 31.73 8.94
CA SER A 149 -10.92 32.06 7.62
C SER A 149 -9.96 33.24 7.69
N SER A 150 -10.33 34.29 8.44
CA SER A 150 -9.47 35.46 8.65
C SER A 150 -8.16 35.09 9.34
N CYS A 151 -8.23 34.23 10.37
CA CYS A 151 -7.05 33.72 11.07
C CYS A 151 -6.15 32.88 10.14
N LEU A 152 -6.72 31.95 9.37
CA LEU A 152 -5.97 31.11 8.44
C LEU A 152 -5.30 31.92 7.34
N VAL A 153 -6.03 32.84 6.70
CA VAL A 153 -5.48 33.69 5.63
C VAL A 153 -4.42 34.65 6.19
N GLY A 154 -4.61 35.17 7.40
CA GLY A 154 -3.66 36.07 8.05
C GLY A 154 -2.34 35.40 8.46
N CYS A 155 -2.40 34.12 8.88
CA CYS A 155 -1.21 33.39 9.35
C CYS A 155 -0.53 32.54 8.27
N ASN A 156 -1.19 32.23 7.15
CA ASN A 156 -0.65 31.32 6.14
C ASN A 156 -0.53 32.02 4.77
N ALA A 157 0.68 32.40 4.37
CA ALA A 157 0.94 33.14 3.13
C ALA A 157 0.47 32.43 1.83
N SER A 158 0.29 31.11 1.86
CA SER A 158 -0.18 30.32 0.72
C SER A 158 -1.69 30.38 0.54
N LEU A 159 -2.45 30.64 1.61
CA LEU A 159 -3.91 30.62 1.63
C LEU A 159 -4.49 31.99 1.25
N ARG A 160 -5.65 31.95 0.59
CA ARG A 160 -6.38 33.14 0.15
C ARG A 160 -7.88 32.92 0.33
N TYR A 161 -8.63 34.00 0.49
CA TYR A 161 -10.09 33.91 0.40
C TYR A 161 -10.52 33.31 -0.95
N GLY A 162 -11.55 32.46 -0.91
CA GLY A 162 -12.01 31.65 -2.04
C GLY A 162 -11.26 30.32 -2.22
N ASP A 163 -10.16 30.08 -1.50
CA ASP A 163 -9.54 28.75 -1.44
C ASP A 163 -10.44 27.79 -0.63
N LYS A 164 -10.41 26.51 -0.98
CA LYS A 164 -11.16 25.46 -0.28
C LYS A 164 -10.20 24.55 0.48
N LEU A 165 -10.53 24.29 1.74
CA LEU A 165 -9.88 23.25 2.55
C LEU A 165 -10.83 22.04 2.65
N SER A 166 -10.30 20.86 2.34
CA SER A 166 -11.02 19.59 2.43
C SER A 166 -10.33 18.69 3.44
N ILE A 167 -11.07 18.20 4.43
CA ILE A 167 -10.59 17.29 5.47
C ILE A 167 -11.18 15.92 5.19
N LEU A 168 -10.32 14.97 4.86
CA LEU A 168 -10.69 13.58 4.64
C LEU A 168 -10.34 12.79 5.90
N TYR A 169 -11.35 12.19 6.52
CA TYR A 169 -11.17 11.22 7.59
C TYR A 169 -11.60 9.84 7.10
N LEU A 170 -10.63 9.00 6.78
CA LEU A 170 -10.85 7.60 6.46
C LEU A 170 -10.86 6.79 7.76
N MET A 171 -12.05 6.51 8.27
CA MET A 171 -12.29 5.82 9.53
C MET A 171 -12.05 4.33 9.36
N GLN A 172 -11.36 3.71 10.33
CA GLN A 172 -11.32 2.26 10.42
C GLN A 172 -12.51 1.78 11.24
N VAL A 173 -13.45 1.09 10.59
CA VAL A 173 -14.61 0.50 11.26
C VAL A 173 -14.32 -0.95 11.62
N ARG A 174 -14.53 -1.29 12.88
CA ARG A 174 -14.53 -2.66 13.38
C ARG A 174 -15.88 -2.94 14.04
N PRO A 175 -16.64 -3.96 13.60
CA PRO A 175 -17.85 -4.34 14.34
C PRO A 175 -17.49 -4.92 15.71
N GLN A 176 -18.47 -4.87 16.61
CA GLN A 176 -18.40 -5.53 17.92
C GLN A 176 -18.05 -7.02 17.74
N ARG A 177 -17.13 -7.53 18.57
CA ARG A 177 -16.49 -8.86 18.50
C ARG A 177 -17.42 -10.08 18.60
N GLU A 178 -18.74 -9.91 18.60
CA GLU A 178 -19.73 -10.98 18.80
C GLU A 178 -20.11 -11.70 17.49
N ILE A 179 -19.71 -11.17 16.32
CA ILE A 179 -19.93 -11.82 15.02
C ILE A 179 -18.62 -12.42 14.53
N ASN A 180 -18.52 -13.75 14.53
CA ASN A 180 -17.31 -14.54 14.21
C ASN A 180 -16.73 -14.35 12.79
N PHE A 181 -17.36 -13.53 11.94
CA PHE A 181 -16.95 -13.33 10.55
C PHE A 181 -17.31 -11.91 10.08
N TYR A 182 -16.58 -10.89 10.52
CA TYR A 182 -16.66 -9.60 9.83
C TYR A 182 -15.28 -9.02 9.56
N MET A 183 -15.07 -8.71 8.29
CA MET A 183 -13.82 -8.24 7.72
C MET A 183 -13.58 -6.78 8.10
N PRO A 184 -12.34 -6.28 8.06
CA PRO A 184 -12.10 -4.87 8.30
C PRO A 184 -12.72 -4.04 7.17
N HIS A 185 -13.40 -2.95 7.52
CA HIS A 185 -13.95 -2.00 6.55
C HIS A 185 -13.57 -0.58 6.92
N ALA A 186 -13.63 0.31 5.94
CA ALA A 186 -13.35 1.72 6.13
C ALA A 186 -14.52 2.57 5.62
N GLU A 187 -14.71 3.71 6.27
CA GLU A 187 -15.72 4.70 5.91
C GLU A 187 -15.06 6.06 5.74
N LEU A 188 -15.50 6.87 4.78
CA LEU A 188 -14.98 8.22 4.57
C LEU A 188 -15.96 9.24 5.13
N LYS A 189 -15.46 10.08 6.03
CA LYS A 189 -16.06 11.39 6.33
C LYS A 189 -15.28 12.47 5.62
N LEU A 190 -15.97 13.28 4.82
CA LEU A 190 -15.39 14.38 4.06
C LEU A 190 -16.03 15.68 4.55
N TYR A 191 -15.20 16.60 5.05
CA TYR A 191 -15.61 17.94 5.45
C TYR A 191 -14.95 18.94 4.52
N GLU A 192 -15.70 19.92 4.02
CA GLU A 192 -15.19 20.93 3.10
C GLU A 192 -15.72 22.30 3.45
N PHE A 193 -14.86 23.30 3.41
CA PHE A 193 -15.24 24.70 3.58
C PHE A 193 -14.37 25.61 2.71
N VAL A 194 -14.96 26.69 2.25
CA VAL A 194 -14.28 27.75 1.49
C VAL A 194 -13.90 28.86 2.46
N LEU A 195 -12.68 29.39 2.32
CA LEU A 195 -12.21 30.51 3.14
C LEU A 195 -12.96 31.78 2.75
N GLU A 196 -13.84 32.27 3.62
CA GLU A 196 -14.71 33.42 3.41
C GLU A 196 -14.71 34.26 4.69
N GLY A 197 -14.31 35.54 4.61
CA GLY A 197 -14.07 36.38 5.79
C GLY A 197 -15.33 36.98 6.43
N ASP A 198 -16.44 37.02 5.71
CA ASP A 198 -17.72 37.60 6.12
C ASP A 198 -18.76 36.55 6.52
N SER A 199 -18.40 35.27 6.49
CA SER A 199 -19.30 34.17 6.83
C SER A 199 -19.62 34.14 8.32
N ARG A 200 -20.91 34.12 8.65
CA ARG A 200 -21.43 34.02 10.03
C ARG A 200 -21.80 32.60 10.43
N ILE A 201 -21.52 31.62 9.59
CA ILE A 201 -21.84 30.21 9.86
C ILE A 201 -20.96 29.73 11.02
N PRO A 202 -21.52 29.16 12.10
CA PRO A 202 -20.72 28.59 13.18
C PRO A 202 -19.82 27.48 12.64
N PHE A 203 -18.52 27.56 12.90
CA PHE A 203 -17.52 26.76 12.19
C PHE A 203 -17.71 25.25 12.36
N TYR A 204 -18.05 24.79 13.57
CA TYR A 204 -18.25 23.35 13.85
C TYR A 204 -19.54 22.76 13.27
N THR A 205 -20.38 23.56 12.61
CA THR A 205 -21.47 23.02 11.78
C THR A 205 -20.96 22.48 10.43
N LEU A 206 -19.77 22.91 10.01
CA LEU A 206 -19.13 22.53 8.73
C LEU A 206 -18.06 21.46 8.91
N VAL A 207 -17.42 21.43 10.09
CA VAL A 207 -16.27 20.57 10.38
C VAL A 207 -16.43 19.93 11.75
N ASP A 208 -16.05 18.66 11.86
CA ASP A 208 -15.98 17.96 13.13
C ASP A 208 -14.92 18.57 14.06
N GLU A 209 -15.33 18.97 15.26
CA GLU A 209 -14.45 19.53 16.29
C GLU A 209 -13.27 18.60 16.62
N HIS A 210 -13.43 17.28 16.52
CA HIS A 210 -12.32 16.36 16.81
C HIS A 210 -11.25 16.36 15.71
N LEU A 211 -11.55 16.85 14.51
CA LEU A 211 -10.62 16.87 13.38
C LEU A 211 -9.99 18.24 13.13
N PHE A 212 -10.50 19.31 13.75
CA PHE A 212 -9.98 20.66 13.54
C PHE A 212 -10.08 21.48 14.82
N ARG A 213 -9.00 21.51 15.61
CA ARG A 213 -8.87 22.35 16.80
C ARG A 213 -7.67 23.27 16.69
N ALA A 214 -7.76 24.44 17.30
CA ALA A 214 -6.63 25.32 17.49
C ALA A 214 -5.87 24.93 18.77
N LYS A 215 -4.57 24.63 18.65
CA LYS A 215 -3.69 24.39 19.81
C LYS A 215 -2.29 24.90 19.52
N ASN A 216 -1.76 25.72 20.43
CA ASN A 216 -0.42 26.29 20.33
C ASN A 216 -0.14 27.01 18.99
N GLY A 217 -1.15 27.67 18.40
CA GLY A 217 -1.03 28.38 17.13
C GLY A 217 -1.04 27.49 15.89
N TYR A 218 -1.44 26.21 16.02
CA TYR A 218 -1.58 25.29 14.89
C TYR A 218 -2.96 24.62 14.89
N VAL A 219 -3.39 24.18 13.71
CA VAL A 219 -4.53 23.27 13.58
C VAL A 219 -4.07 21.84 13.92
N CYS A 220 -4.80 21.19 14.82
CA CYS A 220 -4.55 19.80 15.21
C CYS A 220 -5.85 19.01 15.37
N THR A 221 -5.73 17.68 15.39
CA THR A 221 -6.83 16.83 15.85
C THR A 221 -6.95 16.84 17.36
N ASP A 222 -8.08 16.36 17.85
CA ASP A 222 -8.23 15.98 19.24
C ASP A 222 -7.43 14.71 19.58
N GLU A 223 -7.32 14.42 20.87
CA GLU A 223 -6.64 13.23 21.41
C GLU A 223 -7.38 11.92 21.14
N GLN A 224 -8.71 11.97 21.01
CA GLN A 224 -9.57 10.78 20.94
C GLN A 224 -10.48 10.78 19.70
N VAL A 225 -9.90 10.98 18.52
CA VAL A 225 -10.65 10.90 17.24
C VAL A 225 -11.15 9.48 16.95
N GLY A 226 -10.38 8.47 17.36
CA GLY A 226 -10.62 7.06 17.02
C GLY A 226 -9.54 6.51 16.09
N GLU A 227 -9.86 5.40 15.41
CA GLU A 227 -8.95 4.78 14.46
C GLU A 227 -9.23 5.21 13.02
N GLY A 228 -8.17 5.32 12.22
CA GLY A 228 -8.22 5.70 10.82
C GLY A 228 -7.03 6.55 10.38
N ALA A 229 -7.23 7.32 9.32
CA ALA A 229 -6.24 8.24 8.78
C ALA A 229 -6.91 9.54 8.34
N VAL A 230 -6.20 10.66 8.54
CA VAL A 230 -6.70 12.01 8.24
C VAL A 230 -5.81 12.67 7.20
N GLY A 231 -6.40 13.41 6.25
CA GLY A 231 -5.68 14.25 5.30
C GLY A 231 -6.34 15.61 5.16
N TYR A 232 -5.52 16.65 5.07
CA TYR A 232 -5.95 18.03 4.85
C TYR A 232 -5.50 18.45 3.45
N VAL A 233 -6.45 18.74 2.56
CA VAL A 233 -6.16 19.11 1.17
C VAL A 233 -6.53 20.56 0.94
N HIS A 234 -5.56 21.32 0.43
CA HIS A 234 -5.78 22.69 -0.05
C HIS A 234 -6.13 22.63 -1.54
N SER A 235 -7.18 23.32 -1.94
CA SER A 235 -7.54 23.48 -3.34
C SER A 235 -7.92 24.91 -3.67
N ARG A 236 -7.63 25.32 -4.91
CA ARG A 236 -7.92 26.66 -5.43
C ARG A 236 -8.57 26.56 -6.79
N LYS A 237 -9.77 27.11 -6.93
CA LYS A 237 -10.44 27.20 -8.23
C LYS A 237 -9.87 28.39 -9.01
N THR A 238 -9.27 28.12 -10.16
CA THR A 238 -8.82 29.15 -11.10
C THR A 238 -9.79 29.22 -12.29
N LYS A 239 -9.58 30.17 -13.21
CA LYS A 239 -10.37 30.27 -14.45
C LYS A 239 -10.25 29.04 -15.34
N ARG A 240 -9.14 28.28 -15.25
CA ARG A 240 -8.82 27.18 -16.17
C ARG A 240 -8.99 25.80 -15.55
N CYS A 241 -8.69 25.66 -14.27
CA CYS A 241 -8.74 24.39 -13.55
C CYS A 241 -8.81 24.60 -12.04
N THR A 242 -9.02 23.51 -11.30
CA THR A 242 -8.81 23.47 -9.85
C THR A 242 -7.37 23.02 -9.58
N GLU A 243 -6.62 23.83 -8.85
CA GLU A 243 -5.30 23.50 -8.33
C GLU A 243 -5.46 22.77 -6.99
N TYR A 244 -4.57 21.82 -6.69
CA TYR A 244 -4.59 21.03 -5.47
C TYR A 244 -3.22 21.02 -4.80
N SER A 245 -3.18 20.78 -3.50
CA SER A 245 -1.96 20.38 -2.80
C SER A 245 -1.71 18.89 -3.00
N THR A 246 -0.44 18.48 -2.99
CA THR A 246 -0.09 17.05 -2.96
C THR A 246 -0.28 16.53 -1.54
N GLN A 247 -1.15 15.54 -1.35
CA GLN A 247 -1.51 15.05 -0.02
C GLN A 247 -1.59 13.53 0.04
N SER A 248 -1.08 12.98 1.14
CA SER A 248 -1.38 11.64 1.61
C SER A 248 -2.09 11.70 2.95
N LEU A 249 -2.91 10.69 3.23
CA LEU A 249 -3.49 10.49 4.55
C LEU A 249 -2.38 10.17 5.56
N VAL A 250 -2.55 10.62 6.79
CA VAL A 250 -1.65 10.31 7.91
C VAL A 250 -2.42 9.50 8.94
N LEU A 251 -1.83 8.39 9.38
CA LEU A 251 -2.44 7.50 10.36
C LEU A 251 -2.61 8.21 11.70
N LEU A 252 -3.80 8.09 12.29
CA LEU A 252 -4.02 8.49 13.68
C LEU A 252 -3.20 7.58 14.62
N PRO A 253 -2.70 8.09 15.76
CA PRO A 253 -1.84 7.32 16.68
C PRO A 253 -2.45 6.00 17.19
N GLY A 254 -3.79 5.90 17.23
CA GLY A 254 -4.52 4.69 17.63
C GLY A 254 -4.68 3.62 16.54
N THR A 255 -4.30 3.91 15.30
CA THR A 255 -4.54 3.00 14.17
C THR A 255 -3.49 1.90 14.12
N VAL A 256 -3.87 0.73 14.65
CA VAL A 256 -2.95 -0.42 14.78
C VAL A 256 -3.16 -1.51 13.73
N LEU A 257 -4.33 -1.56 13.11
CA LEU A 257 -4.70 -2.67 12.22
C LEU A 257 -3.79 -2.78 11.00
N CYS A 258 -3.39 -1.64 10.43
CA CYS A 258 -2.44 -1.57 9.33
C CYS A 258 -1.12 -2.30 9.64
N ARG A 259 -0.65 -2.27 10.90
CA ARG A 259 0.60 -2.93 11.32
C ARG A 259 0.49 -4.45 11.24
N THR A 260 -0.66 -5.00 11.63
CA THR A 260 -0.93 -6.44 11.51
C THR A 260 -1.01 -6.84 10.05
N TYR A 261 -1.71 -6.06 9.24
CA TYR A 261 -1.90 -6.37 7.82
C TYR A 261 -0.68 -6.05 6.94
N SER A 262 0.27 -5.28 7.46
CA SER A 262 1.57 -5.03 6.83
C SER A 262 2.65 -6.02 7.26
N SER A 263 2.32 -6.97 8.14
CA SER A 263 3.27 -7.95 8.65
C SER A 263 3.75 -8.91 7.56
N ILE A 264 4.94 -9.48 7.77
CA ILE A 264 5.48 -10.47 6.85
C ILE A 264 4.64 -11.76 6.89
N GLU A 265 4.13 -12.12 8.07
CA GLU A 265 3.24 -13.26 8.29
C GLU A 265 1.96 -13.11 7.46
N LYS A 266 1.28 -11.96 7.56
CA LYS A 266 0.08 -11.69 6.74
C LYS A 266 0.41 -11.70 5.25
N SER A 267 1.59 -11.23 4.85
CA SER A 267 2.04 -11.32 3.46
C SER A 267 2.16 -12.78 2.97
N TYR A 268 2.63 -13.69 3.82
CA TYR A 268 2.73 -15.12 3.51
C TYR A 268 1.36 -15.78 3.43
N GLU A 269 0.51 -15.55 4.43
CA GLU A 269 -0.86 -16.02 4.48
C GLU A 269 -1.66 -15.58 3.25
N ALA A 270 -1.62 -14.28 2.96
CA ALA A 270 -2.28 -13.69 1.81
C ALA A 270 -1.77 -14.34 0.52
N ALA A 271 -0.46 -14.40 0.27
CA ALA A 271 0.07 -15.01 -0.95
C ALA A 271 -0.31 -16.50 -1.09
N ALA A 272 -0.32 -17.26 0.00
CA ALA A 272 -0.72 -18.65 0.02
C ALA A 272 -2.20 -18.83 -0.38
N SER A 273 -3.10 -17.98 0.13
CA SER A 273 -4.54 -18.02 -0.20
C SER A 273 -4.85 -17.84 -1.70
N TYR A 274 -3.96 -17.18 -2.44
CA TYR A 274 -4.07 -17.02 -3.90
C TYR A 274 -3.28 -18.10 -4.69
N GLY A 275 -2.78 -19.14 -4.01
CA GLY A 275 -2.10 -20.27 -4.64
C GLY A 275 -0.68 -19.95 -5.09
N ALA A 276 0.06 -19.16 -4.30
CA ALA A 276 1.50 -18.99 -4.50
C ALA A 276 2.19 -20.36 -4.52
N LYS A 277 2.98 -20.62 -5.56
CA LYS A 277 3.82 -21.81 -5.61
C LYS A 277 5.05 -21.55 -4.76
N GLU A 278 5.05 -22.13 -3.57
CA GLU A 278 6.20 -22.09 -2.69
C GLU A 278 7.37 -22.81 -3.37
N ARG A 279 8.41 -22.07 -3.76
CA ARG A 279 9.73 -22.70 -3.83
C ARG A 279 10.21 -22.72 -2.40
N VAL A 280 10.02 -23.85 -1.73
CA VAL A 280 10.61 -24.14 -0.43
C VAL A 280 12.07 -23.72 -0.46
N ARG A 281 12.37 -22.55 0.10
CA ARG A 281 13.72 -22.08 0.34
C ARG A 281 13.93 -22.25 1.82
N VAL A 282 14.18 -23.50 2.22
CA VAL A 282 14.78 -23.81 3.51
C VAL A 282 16.18 -23.22 3.44
N GLU A 283 16.35 -21.99 3.91
CA GLU A 283 17.64 -21.57 4.42
C GLU A 283 17.84 -22.35 5.71
N SER A 284 18.52 -23.49 5.58
CA SER A 284 18.86 -24.38 6.67
C SER A 284 19.92 -23.73 7.57
N GLY A 285 19.49 -22.77 8.38
CA GLY A 285 20.09 -22.47 9.67
C GLY A 285 19.38 -23.30 10.73
N LYS A 286 19.91 -24.50 11.00
CA LYS A 286 19.54 -25.46 12.05
C LYS A 286 18.52 -24.96 13.08
N LEU A 287 17.38 -25.64 13.17
CA LEU A 287 16.80 -26.06 14.45
C LEU A 287 16.06 -27.38 14.25
N LYS A 288 16.46 -28.39 15.01
CA LYS A 288 15.76 -29.66 15.16
C LYS A 288 14.49 -29.41 15.96
N VAL A 289 13.34 -29.78 15.42
CA VAL A 289 12.21 -30.25 16.23
C VAL A 289 11.67 -31.50 15.54
N GLU A 290 11.69 -32.59 16.30
CA GLU A 290 11.16 -33.90 15.93
C GLU A 290 9.64 -33.79 15.72
N SER A 291 9.15 -34.31 14.60
CA SER A 291 7.74 -34.65 14.42
C SER A 291 7.64 -36.11 13.98
N GLU A 292 7.78 -36.99 14.96
CA GLU A 292 7.24 -38.36 14.96
C GLU A 292 5.71 -38.28 15.07
N GLU A 293 5.01 -37.62 14.14
CA GLU A 293 3.54 -37.58 14.17
C GLU A 293 2.94 -37.20 12.81
N LEU A 294 3.23 -37.97 11.76
CA LEU A 294 2.44 -38.02 10.50
C LEU A 294 2.82 -39.23 9.63
N LYS A 295 2.86 -40.42 10.25
CA LYS A 295 2.89 -41.71 9.53
C LYS A 295 1.90 -42.74 10.09
N ARG A 296 0.86 -42.32 10.83
CA ARG A 296 -0.14 -43.24 11.40
C ARG A 296 -1.54 -43.24 10.77
N GLU A 297 -1.79 -42.49 9.69
CA GLU A 297 -3.12 -42.50 9.04
C GLU A 297 -3.16 -43.03 7.59
N LYS A 298 -2.14 -43.77 7.14
CA LYS A 298 -2.20 -44.51 5.86
C LYS A 298 -1.92 -46.01 5.96
N VAL A 299 -1.97 -46.60 7.16
CA VAL A 299 -1.75 -48.06 7.36
C VAL A 299 -2.98 -48.80 7.90
N THR A 300 -4.06 -48.10 8.26
CA THR A 300 -5.33 -48.70 8.75
C THR A 300 -6.41 -48.90 7.70
N ALA A 301 -6.07 -48.98 6.40
CA ALA A 301 -7.03 -49.28 5.34
C ALA A 301 -6.67 -50.47 4.42
N VAL A 302 -5.56 -51.20 4.67
CA VAL A 302 -5.16 -52.35 3.81
C VAL A 302 -4.84 -53.61 4.63
N LYS A 303 -5.21 -53.66 5.91
CA LYS A 303 -4.99 -54.81 6.81
C LYS A 303 -6.27 -55.43 7.38
N ALA A 304 -7.39 -55.34 6.65
CA ALA A 304 -8.62 -56.06 6.97
C ALA A 304 -8.96 -57.19 5.97
N GLU A 305 -8.19 -57.37 4.89
CA GLU A 305 -8.57 -58.32 3.85
C GLU A 305 -7.37 -59.19 3.43
N ARG A 306 -7.01 -60.16 4.27
CA ARG A 306 -6.39 -61.47 3.94
C ARG A 306 -5.91 -62.18 5.20
N VAL A 307 -6.86 -62.57 6.04
CA VAL A 307 -6.70 -63.76 6.91
C VAL A 307 -7.83 -64.72 6.56
N ARG A 308 -7.67 -65.45 5.46
CA ARG A 308 -8.28 -66.77 5.27
C ARG A 308 -7.32 -67.66 4.47
N LYS A 309 -6.95 -68.77 5.12
CA LYS A 309 -6.35 -70.02 4.60
C LYS A 309 -4.83 -69.96 4.27
N VAL A 310 -3.92 -70.37 5.16
CA VAL A 310 -3.59 -71.72 5.71
C VAL A 310 -2.81 -72.61 4.74
N LYS A 311 -1.54 -72.88 5.14
CA LYS A 311 -0.62 -74.00 4.83
C LYS A 311 -0.19 -74.13 3.36
N THR A 312 1.10 -74.31 3.02
CA THR A 312 1.96 -75.44 3.44
C THR A 312 3.47 -75.18 3.15
N LYS A 313 4.31 -75.66 4.09
CA LYS A 313 5.63 -76.33 3.94
C LYS A 313 6.79 -75.69 3.14
N GLY A 314 7.91 -75.50 3.86
CA GLY A 314 9.15 -76.24 3.59
C GLY A 314 10.40 -75.43 3.21
N GLY A 315 11.51 -75.66 3.94
CA GLY A 315 12.84 -75.71 3.32
C GLY A 315 13.94 -74.76 3.84
N LYS A 316 14.88 -75.37 4.56
CA LYS A 316 16.21 -74.90 5.05
C LYS A 316 17.07 -74.13 4.03
N GLY A 317 18.01 -73.31 4.53
CA GLY A 317 19.27 -73.06 3.80
C GLY A 317 20.03 -71.77 4.15
N SER A 318 20.97 -71.85 5.07
CA SER A 318 21.99 -70.84 5.39
C SER A 318 23.06 -70.67 4.30
N LYS A 319 23.50 -69.43 4.00
CA LYS A 319 24.87 -69.13 3.52
C LYS A 319 25.26 -67.65 3.67
N LYS A 320 26.37 -67.43 4.36
CA LYS A 320 27.17 -66.19 4.44
C LYS A 320 27.75 -65.83 3.08
N ILE A 321 27.95 -64.53 2.79
CA ILE A 321 29.09 -63.99 2.02
C ILE A 321 29.39 -62.54 2.48
N LYS A 322 30.68 -62.26 2.68
CA LYS A 322 31.33 -60.99 3.08
C LYS A 322 31.64 -60.09 1.86
N LYS A 323 31.81 -58.79 2.13
CA LYS A 323 32.68 -57.75 1.48
C LYS A 323 31.87 -56.47 1.24
N LYS A 324 32.37 -55.23 1.37
CA LYS A 324 33.72 -54.70 1.58
C LYS A 324 33.58 -53.25 2.10
N ILE A 325 34.48 -52.88 3.00
CA ILE A 325 34.70 -51.53 3.50
C ILE A 325 35.49 -50.71 2.45
N LYS A 326 35.09 -49.46 2.22
CA LYS A 326 35.90 -48.30 1.79
C LYS A 326 35.12 -47.07 2.30
N GLY A 327 35.56 -46.23 3.23
CA GLY A 327 36.92 -45.87 3.61
C GLY A 327 37.37 -44.66 2.81
N ASN A 328 37.00 -43.44 3.25
CA ASN A 328 37.91 -42.30 3.13
C ASN A 328 37.60 -41.23 4.19
N ARG A 329 38.66 -40.91 4.93
CA ARG A 329 38.73 -40.00 6.07
C ARG A 329 39.37 -38.68 5.63
N LYS A 330 38.82 -37.61 6.19
CA LYS A 330 39.47 -36.41 6.76
C LYS A 330 40.21 -35.42 5.86
N GLY A 331 39.89 -34.15 6.13
CA GLY A 331 40.76 -33.00 5.87
C GLY A 331 40.14 -31.70 6.39
N TYR A 332 40.03 -31.53 7.71
CA TYR A 332 39.72 -30.22 8.31
C TYR A 332 40.99 -29.36 8.34
N ARG A 333 40.89 -28.09 7.97
CA ARG A 333 41.85 -27.06 8.38
C ARG A 333 41.09 -25.75 8.65
N LEU A 334 40.90 -25.47 9.93
CA LEU A 334 40.55 -24.15 10.48
C LEU A 334 41.84 -23.32 10.57
N LYS A 335 41.73 -22.00 10.33
CA LYS A 335 42.35 -20.97 11.17
C LYS A 335 41.72 -19.59 10.87
N ALA A 336 41.24 -18.98 11.96
CA ALA A 336 40.90 -17.56 12.15
C ALA A 336 42.18 -16.69 12.11
N HIS A 337 42.19 -15.36 12.05
CA HIS A 337 41.51 -14.34 12.87
C HIS A 337 41.68 -12.93 12.24
N SER A 338 40.70 -12.05 12.53
CA SER A 338 40.77 -10.61 12.90
C SER A 338 41.55 -9.61 12.01
N THR A 339 41.28 -8.30 11.94
CA THR A 339 40.77 -7.31 12.90
C THR A 339 40.54 -5.98 12.14
N LEU A 340 39.55 -5.16 12.57
CA LEU A 340 39.51 -3.67 12.71
C LEU A 340 40.15 -2.74 11.64
N ALA A 341 39.73 -1.52 11.32
CA ALA A 341 38.57 -0.64 11.55
C ALA A 341 38.86 0.72 10.84
N SER A 342 37.81 1.46 10.48
CA SER A 342 37.63 2.93 10.31
C SER A 342 38.73 3.88 9.77
N THR A 343 38.36 4.81 8.88
CA THR A 343 38.26 6.30 9.08
C THR A 343 37.95 7.01 7.74
N LYS A 344 36.83 7.78 7.65
CA LYS A 344 36.67 9.27 7.70
C LYS A 344 36.99 10.06 6.40
N ARG A 345 35.97 10.82 5.96
CA ARG A 345 35.91 12.22 5.40
C ARG A 345 36.77 12.51 4.14
N SER A 346 36.39 13.37 3.17
CA SER A 346 35.73 14.69 3.23
C SER A 346 35.22 15.16 1.85
N ASP A 347 34.35 16.18 1.89
CA ASP A 347 33.77 17.01 0.82
C ASP A 347 34.78 17.64 -0.17
N ASN A 348 34.37 17.97 -1.41
CA ASN A 348 34.10 19.36 -1.81
C ASN A 348 33.52 19.60 -3.23
N ARG A 349 32.80 20.74 -3.28
CA ARG A 349 32.19 21.57 -4.35
C ARG A 349 32.80 21.59 -5.77
N GLY A 350 31.90 21.82 -6.74
CA GLY A 350 32.19 22.46 -8.04
C GLY A 350 30.97 23.20 -8.63
N LYS A 351 31.03 24.54 -8.65
CA LYS A 351 30.05 25.49 -9.20
C LYS A 351 29.96 25.41 -10.75
N ARG A 352 28.79 25.68 -11.33
CA ARG A 352 28.67 26.28 -12.68
C ARG A 352 27.60 27.37 -12.71
N VAL A 353 28.04 28.55 -13.13
CA VAL A 353 27.28 29.76 -13.48
C VAL A 353 27.01 29.69 -14.99
N ASN A 354 25.80 30.07 -15.44
CA ASN A 354 25.53 30.36 -16.85
C ASN A 354 24.75 31.67 -16.97
N HIS A 355 25.25 32.52 -17.87
CA HIS A 355 24.77 33.86 -18.21
C HIS A 355 23.50 33.85 -19.09
N SER A 356 22.79 34.98 -19.05
CA SER A 356 21.67 35.39 -19.92
C SER A 356 22.10 35.61 -21.39
N PRO A 357 21.18 35.52 -22.37
CA PRO A 357 21.41 36.04 -23.71
C PRO A 357 20.75 37.41 -23.91
N SER A 358 21.52 38.35 -24.46
CA SER A 358 21.03 39.50 -25.23
C SER A 358 20.89 39.08 -26.70
N GLY A 359 19.76 39.44 -27.32
CA GLY A 359 19.42 39.18 -28.71
C GLY A 359 17.94 39.46 -28.93
#